data_AF-G4XTN2-F1
#
_entry.id   AF-G4XTN2-F1
#
_cell.length_a   1.000
_cell.length_b   1.000
_cell.length_c   1.000
_cell.angle_alpha   90.00
_cell.angle_beta   90.00
_cell.angle_gamma   90.00
#
_symmetry.space_group_name_H-M   'P 1'
#
loop_
_entity.id
_entity.type
_entity.pdbx_description
1 polymer ?
#
loop_
_entity_poly.entity_id
_entity_poly.type
_entity_poly.pdbx_seq_one_letter_code
_entity_poly.pdbx_strand_id
1 'polypeptide(L)'
;IKENTKIEIAKNTMYDILTQNEWFSEHSESIDDKKDMMNFNFIHLKNLYELLKGICDTINKCSDSPNTEECIKSAKKCADSYRTCLTNFPWGELCNPYCSVLSNLEKDYEKFRKNHNNLPKLEPPKGRENCEKYCKSLTQILNAEKSVIEQAKQVTTPGISLTDPSVTLKSMNNGNKLPYIAVPL
;
A
#
# COMPACT_ATOMS: atom_id res chain seq x y z
N ILE A 1 14.52 -27.10 1.95
CA ILE A 1 14.71 -25.65 1.73
C ILE A 1 15.80 -25.18 2.69
N LYS A 2 16.98 -24.79 2.20
CA LYS A 2 18.06 -24.27 3.06
C LYS A 2 17.94 -22.75 3.10
N GLU A 3 17.66 -22.23 4.29
CA GLU A 3 17.48 -20.81 4.54
C GLU A 3 18.84 -20.11 4.67
N ASN A 4 19.03 -18.98 3.97
CA ASN A 4 20.24 -18.20 4.06
C ASN A 4 20.29 -17.44 5.40
N THR A 5 21.27 -17.74 6.25
CA THR A 5 21.30 -17.31 7.66
C THR A 5 21.76 -15.86 7.88
N LYS A 6 22.01 -15.10 6.81
CA LYS A 6 22.53 -13.71 6.83
C LYS A 6 21.61 -12.69 6.14
N ILE A 7 20.30 -12.81 6.31
CA ILE A 7 19.36 -11.83 5.76
C ILE A 7 19.41 -10.55 6.61
N GLU A 8 19.87 -9.44 6.03
CA GLU A 8 19.81 -8.12 6.64
C GLU A 8 18.40 -7.52 6.44
N ILE A 9 17.50 -7.79 7.39
CA ILE A 9 16.05 -7.53 7.28
C ILE A 9 15.71 -6.02 7.33
N ALA A 10 16.58 -5.18 7.87
CA ALA A 10 16.21 -3.81 8.27
C ALA A 10 16.19 -2.78 7.12
N LYS A 11 16.69 -3.11 5.91
CA LYS A 11 16.82 -2.14 4.79
C LYS A 11 16.32 -2.62 3.43
N ASN A 12 16.06 -3.91 3.29
CA ASN A 12 15.82 -4.57 2.00
C ASN A 12 14.32 -4.88 1.82
N THR A 13 13.79 -4.73 0.61
CA THR A 13 12.42 -5.15 0.27
C THR A 13 12.30 -6.67 0.37
N MET A 14 11.08 -7.24 0.36
CA MET A 14 10.96 -8.70 0.31
C MET A 14 11.62 -9.28 -0.95
N TYR A 15 11.60 -8.54 -2.05
CA TYR A 15 12.26 -8.95 -3.30
C TYR A 15 13.78 -9.09 -3.11
N ASP A 16 14.40 -8.11 -2.47
CA ASP A 16 15.84 -8.12 -2.17
C ASP A 16 16.22 -9.26 -1.21
N ILE A 17 15.31 -9.67 -0.32
CA ILE A 17 15.51 -10.82 0.57
C ILE A 17 15.36 -12.13 -0.21
N LEU A 18 14.35 -12.25 -1.07
CA LEU A 18 14.06 -13.47 -1.81
C LEU A 18 15.13 -13.77 -2.86
N THR A 19 15.62 -12.74 -3.56
CA THR A 19 16.68 -12.84 -4.57
C THR A 19 18.03 -13.31 -4.02
N GLN A 20 18.24 -13.24 -2.70
CA GLN A 20 19.46 -13.75 -2.03
C GLN A 20 19.45 -15.27 -1.80
N ASN A 21 18.36 -15.96 -2.15
CA ASN A 21 18.25 -17.40 -1.98
C ASN A 21 18.53 -18.13 -3.30
N GLU A 22 19.29 -19.23 -3.24
CA GLU A 22 19.65 -20.02 -4.43
C GLU A 22 18.42 -20.54 -5.20
N TRP A 23 17.34 -20.89 -4.48
CA TRP A 23 16.08 -21.37 -5.05
C TRP A 23 15.32 -20.31 -5.86
N PHE A 24 15.67 -19.02 -5.74
CA PHE A 24 15.06 -17.96 -6.55
C PHE A 24 15.23 -18.24 -8.05
N SER A 25 16.38 -18.78 -8.46
CA SER A 25 16.68 -19.08 -9.87
C SER A 25 15.71 -20.10 -10.49
N GLU A 26 15.13 -21.00 -9.69
CA GLU A 26 14.16 -22.01 -10.15
C GLU A 26 12.75 -21.43 -10.33
N HIS A 27 12.46 -20.30 -9.67
CA HIS A 27 11.14 -19.69 -9.63
C HIS A 27 11.14 -18.22 -10.08
N SER A 28 12.24 -17.76 -10.69
CA SER A 28 12.50 -16.34 -10.95
C SER A 28 11.42 -15.70 -11.79
N GLU A 29 10.92 -16.39 -12.81
CA GLU A 29 9.85 -15.90 -13.69
C GLU A 29 8.56 -15.59 -12.91
N SER A 30 8.12 -16.51 -12.03
CA SER A 30 6.91 -16.30 -11.21
C SER A 30 7.10 -15.23 -10.12
N ILE A 31 8.33 -15.01 -9.70
CA ILE A 31 8.69 -14.02 -8.67
C ILE A 31 8.87 -12.63 -9.29
N ASP A 32 9.50 -12.54 -10.45
CA ASP A 32 9.72 -11.30 -11.19
C ASP A 32 8.41 -10.68 -11.64
N ASP A 33 7.43 -11.50 -12.07
CA ASP A 33 6.06 -11.05 -12.36
C ASP A 33 5.35 -10.42 -11.14
N LYS A 34 5.85 -10.67 -9.93
CA LYS A 34 5.32 -10.16 -8.66
C LYS A 34 6.27 -9.19 -7.98
N LYS A 35 7.35 -8.78 -8.64
CA LYS A 35 8.40 -7.91 -8.09
C LYS A 35 7.84 -6.64 -7.47
N ASP A 36 6.91 -5.98 -8.17
CA ASP A 36 6.29 -4.74 -7.68
C ASP A 36 5.51 -4.95 -6.37
N MET A 37 4.88 -6.12 -6.19
CA MET A 37 4.23 -6.48 -4.93
C MET A 37 5.23 -6.78 -3.81
N MET A 38 6.38 -7.36 -4.16
CA MET A 38 7.45 -7.66 -3.21
C MET A 38 8.25 -6.43 -2.80
N ASN A 39 8.17 -5.36 -3.59
CA ASN A 39 8.72 -4.05 -3.29
C ASN A 39 7.84 -3.21 -2.36
N PHE A 40 6.68 -3.72 -1.93
CA PHE A 40 5.87 -3.04 -0.93
C PHE A 40 6.65 -2.84 0.37
N ASN A 41 6.52 -1.64 0.94
CA ASN A 41 6.94 -1.41 2.32
C ASN A 41 6.27 -2.45 3.22
N PHE A 42 7.02 -2.96 4.20
CA PHE A 42 6.55 -3.95 5.16
C PHE A 42 5.19 -3.61 5.78
N ILE A 43 4.92 -2.34 6.06
CA ILE A 43 3.63 -1.88 6.59
C ILE A 43 2.47 -2.17 5.62
N HIS A 44 2.66 -1.92 4.33
CA HIS A 44 1.63 -2.16 3.31
C HIS A 44 1.38 -3.65 3.12
N LEU A 45 2.44 -4.45 3.09
CA LEU A 45 2.34 -5.91 3.02
C LEU A 45 1.62 -6.48 4.25
N LYS A 46 2.01 -6.02 5.45
CA LYS A 46 1.37 -6.41 6.72
C LYS A 46 -0.13 -6.11 6.68
N ASN A 47 -0.53 -4.93 6.21
CA ASN A 47 -1.95 -4.57 6.12
C ASN A 47 -2.72 -5.46 5.14
N LEU A 48 -2.15 -5.76 3.97
CA LEU A 48 -2.76 -6.70 3.00
C LEU A 48 -2.92 -8.10 3.61
N TYR A 49 -1.92 -8.56 4.34
CA TYR A 49 -1.97 -9.86 5.02
C TYR A 49 -3.03 -9.89 6.13
N GLU A 50 -3.14 -8.85 6.96
CA GLU A 50 -4.19 -8.75 7.98
C GLU A 50 -5.60 -8.68 7.36
N LEU A 51 -5.75 -8.07 6.19
CA LEU A 51 -7.00 -8.12 5.43
C LEU A 51 -7.29 -9.54 4.93
N LEU A 52 -6.34 -10.19 4.26
CA LEU A 52 -6.48 -11.57 3.79
C LEU A 52 -6.88 -12.51 4.95
N LYS A 53 -6.19 -12.39 6.07
CA LYS A 53 -6.50 -13.14 7.30
C LYS A 53 -7.91 -12.84 7.80
N GLY A 54 -8.32 -11.58 7.85
CA GLY A 54 -9.67 -11.17 8.24
C GLY A 54 -10.76 -11.75 7.32
N ILE A 55 -10.50 -11.84 6.02
CA ILE A 55 -11.39 -12.49 5.04
C ILE A 55 -11.50 -13.99 5.37
N CYS A 56 -10.38 -14.69 5.52
CA CYS A 56 -10.36 -16.11 5.87
C CYS A 56 -11.07 -16.40 7.19
N ASP A 57 -10.81 -15.62 8.24
CA ASP A 57 -11.46 -15.77 9.54
C ASP A 57 -12.98 -15.58 9.43
N THR A 58 -13.41 -14.61 8.62
CA THR A 58 -14.83 -14.37 8.35
C THR A 58 -15.45 -15.54 7.61
N ILE A 59 -14.81 -16.04 6.55
CA ILE A 59 -15.28 -17.23 5.82
C ILE A 59 -15.45 -18.40 6.79
N ASN A 60 -14.41 -18.72 7.58
CA ASN A 60 -14.43 -19.84 8.51
C ASN A 60 -15.56 -19.76 9.54
N LYS A 61 -15.84 -18.56 10.07
CA LYS A 61 -16.84 -18.36 11.13
C LYS A 61 -18.26 -18.19 10.59
N CYS A 62 -18.41 -17.77 9.34
CA CYS A 62 -19.70 -17.41 8.76
C CYS A 62 -20.27 -18.46 7.80
N SER A 63 -19.45 -19.40 7.31
CA SER A 63 -19.89 -20.37 6.28
C SER A 63 -21.09 -21.22 6.71
N ASP A 64 -21.12 -21.69 7.96
CA ASP A 64 -22.20 -22.55 8.45
C ASP A 64 -23.29 -21.78 9.21
N SER A 65 -22.95 -20.60 9.73
CA SER A 65 -23.81 -19.86 10.67
C SER A 65 -23.58 -18.34 10.55
N PRO A 66 -24.05 -17.74 9.45
CA PRO A 66 -23.72 -16.36 9.11
C PRO A 66 -24.30 -15.34 10.08
N ASN A 67 -25.37 -15.66 10.81
CA ASN A 67 -26.04 -14.72 11.72
C ASN A 67 -25.50 -14.73 13.15
N THR A 68 -24.43 -15.49 13.43
CA THR A 68 -23.87 -15.55 14.78
C THR A 68 -23.17 -14.24 15.15
N GLU A 69 -23.17 -13.90 16.44
CA GLU A 69 -22.43 -12.74 16.94
C GLU A 69 -20.95 -12.82 16.59
N GLU A 70 -20.37 -14.03 16.66
CA GLU A 70 -18.97 -14.27 16.31
C GLU A 70 -18.69 -13.97 14.83
N CYS A 71 -19.54 -14.46 13.93
CA CYS A 71 -19.44 -14.17 12.50
C CYS A 71 -19.52 -12.66 12.23
N ILE A 72 -20.54 -11.96 12.77
CA ILE A 72 -20.70 -10.52 12.60
C ILE A 72 -19.50 -9.74 13.14
N LYS A 73 -18.96 -10.15 14.30
CA LYS A 73 -17.77 -9.55 14.90
C LYS A 73 -16.52 -9.76 14.03
N SER A 74 -16.37 -10.95 13.44
CA SER A 74 -15.29 -11.25 12.51
C SER A 74 -15.38 -10.38 11.24
N ALA A 75 -16.56 -10.30 10.64
CA ALA A 75 -16.79 -9.52 9.43
C ALA A 75 -16.58 -8.01 9.65
N LYS A 76 -16.97 -7.48 10.82
CA LYS A 76 -16.67 -6.09 11.20
C LYS A 76 -15.16 -5.84 11.31
N LYS A 77 -14.41 -6.75 11.94
CA LYS A 77 -12.94 -6.66 12.00
C LYS A 77 -12.31 -6.71 10.60
N CYS A 78 -12.82 -7.55 9.71
CA CYS A 78 -12.39 -7.60 8.32
C CYS A 78 -12.59 -6.25 7.62
N ALA A 79 -13.75 -5.62 7.80
CA ALA A 79 -14.03 -4.29 7.25
C ALA A 79 -13.09 -3.20 7.81
N ASP A 80 -12.71 -3.29 9.08
CA ASP A 80 -11.75 -2.37 9.69
C ASP A 80 -10.32 -2.58 9.16
N SER A 81 -9.91 -3.83 8.91
CA SER A 81 -8.65 -4.13 8.21
C SER A 81 -8.64 -3.55 6.79
N TYR A 82 -9.75 -3.64 6.05
CA TYR A 82 -9.88 -3.02 4.73
C TYR A 82 -9.70 -1.50 4.79
N ARG A 83 -10.35 -0.83 5.74
CA ARG A 83 -10.16 0.62 5.97
C ARG A 83 -8.73 0.99 6.35
N THR A 84 -8.03 0.09 7.05
CA THR A 84 -6.62 0.26 7.41
C THR A 84 -5.72 0.21 6.17
N CYS A 85 -5.97 -0.69 5.22
CA CYS A 85 -5.27 -0.75 3.93
C CYS A 85 -5.38 0.58 3.17
N LEU A 86 -6.59 1.15 3.15
CA LEU A 86 -6.80 2.47 2.55
C LEU A 86 -6.07 3.54 3.37
N THR A 87 -6.19 3.58 4.69
CA THR A 87 -5.56 4.61 5.55
C THR A 87 -4.03 4.65 5.38
N ASN A 88 -3.38 3.50 5.37
CA ASN A 88 -1.92 3.36 5.27
C ASN A 88 -1.51 3.00 3.83
N PHE A 89 -1.87 3.87 2.90
CA PHE A 89 -1.72 3.63 1.47
C PHE A 89 -0.29 3.86 0.97
N PRO A 90 0.21 3.05 0.01
CA PRO A 90 1.49 3.34 -0.66
C PRO A 90 1.38 4.52 -1.62
N TRP A 91 2.50 5.20 -1.84
CA TRP A 91 2.61 6.39 -2.69
C TRP A 91 3.41 6.06 -3.96
N GLY A 92 3.22 6.84 -5.03
CA GLY A 92 4.03 6.73 -6.25
C GLY A 92 3.79 5.44 -7.05
N GLU A 93 4.87 4.85 -7.57
CA GLU A 93 4.81 3.72 -8.53
C GLU A 93 4.19 2.44 -7.93
N LEU A 94 4.25 2.27 -6.60
CA LEU A 94 3.70 1.10 -5.90
C LEU A 94 2.18 1.16 -5.70
N CYS A 95 1.56 2.29 -6.04
CA CYS A 95 0.13 2.52 -5.88
C CYS A 95 -0.72 1.52 -6.68
N ASN A 96 -0.46 1.40 -7.99
CA ASN A 96 -1.25 0.54 -8.88
C ASN A 96 -1.11 -0.95 -8.54
N PRO A 97 0.10 -1.49 -8.34
CA PRO A 97 0.26 -2.88 -7.89
C PRO A 97 -0.48 -3.15 -6.57
N TYR A 98 -0.42 -2.22 -5.61
CA TYR A 98 -1.11 -2.36 -4.33
C TYR A 98 -2.63 -2.42 -4.50
N CYS A 99 -3.20 -1.54 -5.33
CA CYS A 99 -4.62 -1.58 -5.63
C CYS A 99 -5.05 -2.86 -6.34
N SER A 100 -4.22 -3.38 -7.26
CA SER A 100 -4.53 -4.65 -7.92
C SER A 100 -4.77 -5.76 -6.89
N VAL A 101 -3.91 -5.86 -5.88
CA VAL A 101 -4.06 -6.84 -4.79
C VAL A 101 -5.28 -6.53 -3.93
N LEU A 102 -5.41 -5.29 -3.45
CA LEU A 102 -6.51 -4.89 -2.57
C LEU A 102 -7.88 -5.12 -3.21
N SER A 103 -8.02 -4.79 -4.49
CA SER A 103 -9.27 -4.95 -5.24
C SER A 103 -9.60 -6.41 -5.53
N ASN A 104 -8.61 -7.29 -5.64
CA ASN A 104 -8.86 -8.73 -5.72
C ASN A 104 -9.35 -9.29 -4.38
N LEU A 105 -8.73 -8.90 -3.27
CA LEU A 105 -9.20 -9.27 -1.92
C LEU A 105 -10.62 -8.75 -1.66
N GLU A 106 -10.94 -7.53 -2.09
CA GLU A 106 -12.29 -6.97 -1.99
C GLU A 106 -13.31 -7.81 -2.79
N LYS A 107 -12.98 -8.19 -4.03
CA LYS A 107 -13.84 -9.05 -4.87
C LYS A 107 -14.06 -10.43 -4.24
N ASP A 108 -13.03 -11.01 -3.64
CA ASP A 108 -13.14 -12.32 -2.99
C ASP A 108 -14.08 -12.27 -1.77
N TYR A 109 -13.94 -11.23 -0.94
CA TYR A 109 -14.87 -10.99 0.16
C TYR A 109 -16.30 -10.75 -0.34
N GLU A 110 -16.49 -9.89 -1.34
CA GLU A 110 -17.82 -9.60 -1.89
C GLU A 110 -18.46 -10.85 -2.51
N LYS A 111 -17.68 -11.72 -3.15
CA LYS A 111 -18.14 -13.02 -3.65
C LYS A 111 -18.67 -13.89 -2.52
N PHE A 112 -17.96 -13.96 -1.38
CA PHE A 112 -18.43 -14.67 -0.20
C PHE A 112 -19.68 -14.02 0.41
N ARG A 113 -19.69 -12.69 0.50
CA ARG A 113 -20.77 -11.89 1.09
C ARG A 113 -22.09 -12.00 0.34
N LYS A 114 -22.09 -12.23 -0.98
CA LYS A 114 -23.32 -12.36 -1.79
C LYS A 114 -24.33 -13.38 -1.25
N ASN A 115 -23.87 -14.41 -0.53
CA ASN A 115 -24.73 -15.43 0.07
C ASN A 115 -25.09 -15.11 1.54
N HIS A 116 -24.62 -13.98 2.08
CA HIS A 116 -24.65 -13.62 3.50
C HIS A 116 -24.98 -12.13 3.67
N ASN A 117 -26.25 -11.77 3.45
CA ASN A 117 -26.72 -10.37 3.37
C ASN A 117 -26.50 -9.53 4.64
N ASN A 118 -26.30 -10.19 5.77
CA ASN A 118 -26.08 -9.57 7.08
C ASN A 118 -24.63 -9.15 7.34
N LEU A 119 -23.68 -9.58 6.49
CA LEU A 119 -22.28 -9.16 6.62
C LEU A 119 -22.08 -7.73 6.07
N PRO A 120 -21.24 -6.92 6.74
CA PRO A 120 -20.94 -5.58 6.29
C PRO A 120 -20.27 -5.57 4.92
N LYS A 121 -20.51 -4.52 4.14
CA LYS A 121 -19.73 -4.20 2.95
C LYS A 121 -18.34 -3.71 3.33
N LEU A 122 -17.37 -3.93 2.44
CA LEU A 122 -16.07 -3.27 2.54
C LEU A 122 -16.18 -1.86 1.99
N GLU A 123 -16.48 -0.91 2.87
CA GLU A 123 -16.64 0.49 2.48
C GLU A 123 -15.37 1.29 2.80
N PRO A 124 -14.92 2.15 1.87
CA PRO A 124 -13.86 3.11 2.14
C PRO A 124 -14.18 4.02 3.33
N PRO A 125 -13.16 4.58 4.01
CA PRO A 125 -13.37 5.65 4.98
C PRO A 125 -14.19 6.81 4.38
N LYS A 126 -14.97 7.51 5.22
CA LYS A 126 -15.78 8.66 4.79
C LYS A 126 -14.90 9.68 4.05
N GLY A 127 -15.41 10.19 2.92
CA GLY A 127 -14.70 11.16 2.09
C GLY A 127 -13.58 10.55 1.24
N ARG A 128 -13.42 9.23 1.23
CA ARG A 128 -12.42 8.54 0.41
C ARG A 128 -13.04 7.80 -0.77
N GLU A 129 -12.44 7.97 -1.93
CA GLU A 129 -12.76 7.17 -3.11
C GLU A 129 -12.19 5.75 -2.99
N ASN A 130 -12.54 4.87 -3.94
CA ASN A 130 -11.92 3.55 -4.03
C ASN A 130 -10.42 3.65 -4.36
N CYS A 131 -9.73 2.54 -4.19
CA CYS A 131 -8.27 2.45 -4.30
C CYS A 131 -7.74 3.07 -5.61
N GLU A 132 -8.30 2.66 -6.75
CA GLU A 132 -7.82 3.04 -8.07
C GLU A 132 -8.03 4.53 -8.35
N LYS A 133 -9.18 5.08 -7.96
CA LYS A 133 -9.42 6.52 -8.10
C LYS A 133 -8.48 7.32 -7.22
N TYR A 134 -8.25 6.86 -5.99
CA TYR A 134 -7.30 7.51 -5.08
C TYR A 134 -5.88 7.48 -5.66
N CYS A 135 -5.43 6.36 -6.22
CA CYS A 135 -4.14 6.28 -6.93
C CYS A 135 -4.04 7.24 -8.10
N LYS A 136 -5.09 7.33 -8.93
CA LYS A 136 -5.13 8.25 -10.07
C LYS A 136 -5.01 9.71 -9.62
N SER A 137 -5.77 10.10 -8.60
CA SER A 137 -5.74 11.44 -8.03
C SER A 137 -4.37 11.79 -7.44
N LEU A 138 -3.76 10.87 -6.67
CA LEU A 138 -2.40 11.06 -6.14
C LEU A 138 -1.36 11.21 -7.26
N THR A 139 -1.46 10.40 -8.31
CA THR A 139 -0.53 10.45 -9.45
C THR A 139 -0.59 11.81 -10.15
N GLN A 140 -1.80 12.35 -10.32
CA GLN A 140 -1.99 13.69 -10.90
C GLN A 140 -1.36 14.79 -10.04
N ILE A 141 -1.53 14.72 -8.71
CA ILE A 141 -0.93 15.67 -7.76
C ILE A 141 0.60 15.63 -7.86
N LEU A 142 1.19 14.44 -7.79
CA LEU A 142 2.66 14.27 -7.86
C LEU A 142 3.24 14.76 -9.18
N ASN A 143 2.55 14.50 -10.31
CA ASN A 143 2.98 14.99 -11.62
C ASN A 143 2.91 16.52 -11.72
N ALA A 144 1.88 17.14 -11.14
CA ALA A 144 1.75 18.59 -11.09
C ALA A 144 2.87 19.22 -10.24
N GLU A 145 3.15 18.67 -9.06
CA GLU A 145 4.26 19.12 -8.20
C GLU A 145 5.62 18.99 -8.89
N LYS A 146 5.87 17.87 -9.57
CA LYS A 146 7.10 17.66 -10.34
C LYS A 146 7.27 18.71 -11.44
N SER A 147 6.19 19.02 -12.17
CA SER A 147 6.19 20.04 -13.22
C SER A 147 6.52 21.43 -12.68
N VAL A 148 5.96 21.81 -11.51
CA VAL A 148 6.27 23.10 -10.86
C VAL A 148 7.75 23.18 -10.45
N ILE A 149 8.31 22.09 -9.92
CA ILE A 149 9.74 22.03 -9.53
C ILE A 149 10.64 22.13 -10.77
N GLU A 150 10.29 21.47 -11.87
CA GLU A 150 11.05 21.54 -13.12
C GLU A 150 11.01 22.94 -13.74
N GLN A 151 9.85 23.61 -13.72
CA GLN A 151 9.72 25.00 -14.14
C GLN A 151 10.55 25.95 -13.26
N ALA A 152 10.55 25.77 -11.94
CA ALA A 152 11.36 26.58 -11.03
C ALA A 152 12.86 26.46 -11.32
N LYS A 153 13.35 25.23 -11.61
CA LYS A 153 14.76 24.98 -11.99
C LYS A 153 15.13 25.61 -13.34
N GLN A 154 14.21 25.61 -14.30
CA GLN A 154 14.44 26.24 -15.62
C GLN A 154 14.51 27.78 -15.52
N VAL A 155 13.79 28.39 -14.57
CA VAL A 155 13.84 29.84 -14.34
C VAL A 155 15.15 30.28 -13.68
N THR A 156 15.95 29.38 -13.08
CA THR A 156 17.14 29.76 -12.28
C THR A 156 18.49 29.81 -13.03
N THR A 157 18.55 29.70 -14.37
CA THR A 157 19.81 29.99 -15.12
C THR A 157 19.49 30.49 -16.54
N PRO A 158 20.08 31.61 -17.04
CA PRO A 158 21.51 31.94 -16.93
C PRO A 158 21.88 33.38 -16.50
N GLY A 159 22.92 33.47 -15.66
CA GLY A 159 23.96 34.50 -15.76
C GLY A 159 23.70 35.88 -15.19
N ILE A 160 23.70 36.06 -13.87
CA ILE A 160 24.19 37.30 -13.24
C ILE A 160 24.87 36.94 -11.91
N SER A 161 26.17 37.22 -11.81
CA SER A 161 26.91 37.23 -10.54
C SER A 161 26.23 38.20 -9.57
N LEU A 162 26.06 37.81 -8.30
CA LEU A 162 26.40 38.60 -7.09
C LEU A 162 25.88 37.89 -5.82
N THR A 163 26.85 37.48 -5.00
CA THR A 163 26.83 37.23 -3.54
C THR A 163 25.65 36.47 -2.90
N ASP A 164 25.96 35.22 -2.55
CA ASP A 164 25.29 34.38 -1.53
C ASP A 164 25.06 35.13 -0.19
N PRO A 165 24.04 34.70 0.57
CA PRO A 165 24.34 33.75 1.62
C PRO A 165 23.62 32.42 1.41
N SER A 166 24.45 31.38 1.34
CA SER A 166 24.11 29.96 1.33
C SER A 166 22.97 29.63 2.30
N VAL A 167 21.80 29.30 1.77
CA VAL A 167 20.80 28.51 2.50
C VAL A 167 21.09 27.05 2.20
N THR A 168 21.71 26.37 3.15
CA THR A 168 21.98 24.93 3.06
C THR A 168 20.64 24.17 2.97
N LEU A 169 20.27 23.73 1.77
CA LEU A 169 19.20 22.77 1.57
C LEU A 169 19.67 21.44 2.18
N LYS A 170 19.22 21.17 3.42
CA LYS A 170 19.33 19.83 3.99
C LYS A 170 18.59 18.87 3.06
N SER A 171 19.37 18.01 2.40
CA SER A 171 18.93 16.77 1.77
C SER A 171 17.75 16.18 2.55
N MET A 172 16.57 16.19 1.93
CA MET A 172 15.41 15.47 2.46
C MET A 172 15.66 13.99 2.22
N ASN A 173 16.28 13.36 3.22
CA ASN A 173 16.28 11.93 3.41
C ASN A 173 14.82 11.44 3.44
N ASN A 174 14.40 10.73 2.39
CA ASN A 174 13.07 10.16 2.15
C ASN A 174 12.62 9.07 3.16
N GLY A 175 13.17 9.06 4.37
CA GLY A 175 12.70 8.24 5.48
C GLY A 175 11.89 9.11 6.44
N ASN A 176 10.59 8.85 6.54
CA ASN A 176 9.65 9.41 7.51
C ASN A 176 9.24 10.88 7.35
N LYS A 177 8.13 11.10 6.64
CA LYS A 177 7.12 12.07 7.11
C LYS A 177 5.73 11.69 6.58
N LEU A 178 4.87 11.20 7.45
CA LEU A 178 3.42 11.25 7.22
C LEU A 178 3.02 12.74 7.21
N PRO A 179 2.42 13.28 6.14
CA PRO A 179 1.76 14.56 6.25
C PRO A 179 0.45 14.34 7.00
N TYR A 180 0.42 14.77 8.26
CA TYR A 180 -0.79 14.88 9.05
C TYR A 180 -1.62 16.03 8.45
N ILE A 181 -2.68 15.72 7.72
CA ILE A 181 -3.67 16.72 7.31
C ILE A 181 -4.65 16.83 8.47
N ALA A 182 -4.54 17.91 9.24
CA ALA A 182 -5.53 18.23 10.27
C ALA A 182 -6.87 18.54 9.60
N VAL A 183 -7.89 17.75 9.91
CA VAL A 183 -9.28 18.05 9.53
C VAL A 183 -9.82 19.04 10.57
N PRO A 184 -10.37 20.21 10.17
CA PRO A 184 -10.97 21.14 11.12
C PRO A 184 -12.24 20.53 11.72
N LEU A 185 -12.42 20.72 13.04
CA LEU A 185 -13.67 20.49 13.77
C LEU A 185 -14.70 21.56 13.43
#